data_AF-A0A0B8PPW2-F1
#
_entry.id   AF-A0A0B8PPW2-F1
#
_cell.length_a   1.000
_cell.length_b   1.000
_cell.length_c   1.000
_cell.angle_alpha   90.00
_cell.angle_beta   90.00
_cell.angle_gamma   90.00
#
_symmetry.space_group_name_H-M   'P 1'
#
loop_
_entity.id
_entity.type
_entity.pdbx_description
1 polymer ?
#
loop_
_entity_poly.entity_id
_entity_poly.type
_entity_poly.pdbx_seq_one_letter_code
_entity_poly.pdbx_strand_id
1 'polypeptide(L)'
;MTDELFGLPLDIYLTPGFGWHWSHENQASSQEYILAIKAYYTISWPFDWRLGVAEGMSYTSKINSLEKEEFDRKGYEPNNFLNYLDFSIDVNLGSMFNASSMDGVWLGYAIHHRSAIFEKSSQYGRIKGGSNYNTVYLQFDF
;
A
#
# COMPACT_ATOMS: atom_id res chain seq x y z
N MET A 1 3.69 25.92 -7.18
CA MET A 1 5.15 25.72 -7.10
C MET A 1 5.35 24.23 -7.28
N THR A 2 6.06 23.81 -8.34
CA THR A 2 6.26 22.40 -8.62
C THR A 2 7.39 21.90 -7.72
N ASP A 3 7.02 21.18 -6.67
CA ASP A 3 7.99 20.54 -5.77
C ASP A 3 8.54 19.30 -6.48
N GLU A 4 9.64 19.47 -7.21
CA GLU A 4 10.38 18.35 -7.78
C GLU A 4 11.11 17.61 -6.65
N LEU A 5 10.71 16.36 -6.37
CA LEU A 5 11.46 15.48 -5.50
C LEU A 5 12.43 14.65 -6.36
N PHE A 6 13.73 14.78 -6.10
CA PHE A 6 14.80 14.14 -6.89
C PHE A 6 14.79 14.50 -8.40
N GLY A 7 14.24 15.67 -8.77
CA GLY A 7 14.13 16.11 -10.17
C GLY A 7 12.99 15.44 -10.95
N LEU A 8 12.10 14.71 -10.27
CA LEU A 8 10.87 14.17 -10.83
C LEU A 8 9.66 14.95 -10.31
N PRO A 9 8.65 15.22 -11.17
CA PRO A 9 7.39 15.81 -10.75
C PRO A 9 6.55 14.74 -10.03
N LEU A 10 6.79 14.59 -8.72
CA LEU A 10 6.11 13.60 -7.88
C LEU A 10 5.09 14.29 -6.97
N ASP A 11 3.86 13.78 -6.97
CA ASP A 11 2.85 14.16 -5.97
C ASP A 11 3.04 13.30 -4.72
N ILE A 12 3.13 13.93 -3.55
CA ILE A 12 3.40 13.23 -2.28
C ILE A 12 2.26 13.44 -1.30
N TYR A 13 1.75 12.35 -0.74
CA TYR A 13 0.63 12.33 0.18
C TYR A 13 0.97 11.62 1.48
N LEU A 14 0.59 12.22 2.61
CA LEU A 14 0.45 11.49 3.85
C LEU A 14 -0.82 10.63 3.76
N THR A 15 -0.68 9.33 3.96
CA THR A 15 -1.74 8.34 3.77
C THR A 15 -2.03 7.62 5.09
N PRO A 16 -2.93 8.16 5.93
CA PRO A 16 -3.52 7.40 7.01
C PRO A 16 -4.57 6.43 6.46
N GLY A 17 -4.63 5.21 6.97
CA GLY A 17 -5.55 4.18 6.50
C GLY A 17 -6.16 3.36 7.63
N PHE A 18 -7.38 2.88 7.40
CA PHE A 18 -8.06 1.90 8.24
C PHE A 18 -8.54 0.74 7.36
N GLY A 19 -8.23 -0.48 7.78
CA GLY A 19 -8.62 -1.72 7.12
C GLY A 19 -9.45 -2.61 8.03
N TRP A 20 -10.38 -3.35 7.43
CA TRP A 20 -11.12 -4.40 8.10
C TRP A 20 -10.91 -5.74 7.40
N HIS A 21 -10.28 -6.67 8.09
CA HIS A 21 -10.11 -8.05 7.64
C HIS A 21 -11.27 -8.89 8.15
N TRP A 22 -12.06 -9.44 7.24
CA TRP A 22 -13.21 -10.27 7.57
C TRP A 22 -12.79 -11.62 8.19
N SER A 23 -13.67 -12.20 8.99
CA SER A 23 -13.44 -13.54 9.53
C SER A 23 -13.49 -14.61 8.44
N HIS A 24 -12.69 -15.65 8.60
CA HIS A 24 -12.76 -16.88 7.80
C HIS A 24 -12.65 -18.11 8.73
N GLU A 25 -12.79 -19.33 8.21
CA GLU A 25 -13.03 -20.56 8.99
C GLU A 25 -12.16 -20.72 10.27
N ASN A 26 -10.89 -20.30 10.22
CA ASN A 26 -9.94 -20.43 11.33
C ASN A 26 -9.44 -19.08 11.88
N GLN A 27 -10.10 -17.96 11.57
CA GLN A 27 -9.64 -16.64 11.99
C GLN A 27 -10.80 -15.66 12.23
N ALA A 28 -10.80 -15.04 13.41
CA ALA A 28 -11.69 -13.93 13.72
C ALA A 28 -11.30 -12.66 12.94
N SER A 29 -12.26 -11.76 12.73
CA SER A 29 -11.98 -10.48 12.08
C SER A 29 -10.91 -9.68 12.83
N SER A 30 -10.18 -8.85 12.07
CA SER A 30 -9.15 -7.96 12.59
C SER A 30 -9.20 -6.58 11.95
N GLN A 31 -8.73 -5.60 12.70
CA GLN A 31 -8.60 -4.23 12.24
C GLN A 31 -7.15 -3.98 11.85
N GLU A 32 -6.94 -3.11 10.87
CA GLU A 32 -5.64 -2.66 10.43
C GLU A 32 -5.58 -1.13 10.43
N TYR A 33 -4.47 -0.57 10.88
CA TYR A 33 -4.20 0.85 10.89
C TYR A 33 -2.89 1.11 10.16
N ILE A 34 -2.94 1.98 9.14
CA ILE A 34 -1.82 2.27 8.24
C ILE A 34 -1.44 3.73 8.40
N LEU A 35 -0.14 4.01 8.40
CA LEU A 35 0.40 5.35 8.24
C LEU A 35 1.58 5.29 7.27
N ALA A 36 1.43 5.93 6.11
CA ALA A 36 2.42 5.88 5.05
C ALA A 36 2.64 7.22 4.36
N ILE A 37 3.76 7.37 3.69
CA ILE A 37 3.98 8.40 2.69
C ILE A 37 3.86 7.74 1.33
N LYS A 38 2.97 8.24 0.47
CA LYS A 38 2.75 7.74 -0.89
C LYS A 38 3.16 8.79 -1.90
N ALA A 39 4.03 8.39 -2.84
CA ALA A 39 4.43 9.21 -3.97
C ALA A 39 3.79 8.69 -5.24
N TYR A 40 3.34 9.60 -6.10
CA TYR A 40 2.79 9.29 -7.42
C TYR A 40 3.58 9.98 -8.52
N TYR A 41 3.77 9.27 -9.63
CA TYR A 41 4.25 9.82 -10.89
C TYR A 41 3.15 9.72 -11.94
N THR A 42 2.80 10.85 -12.56
CA THR A 42 1.69 10.95 -13.51
C THR A 42 2.18 10.92 -14.96
N ILE A 43 1.52 10.12 -15.80
CA ILE A 43 1.81 9.98 -17.23
C ILE A 43 0.50 10.20 -18.01
N SER A 44 0.51 11.18 -18.92
CA SER A 44 -0.66 11.51 -19.75
C SER A 44 -0.59 10.83 -21.12
N TRP A 45 -1.16 9.62 -21.25
CA TRP A 45 -1.36 8.94 -22.54
C TRP A 45 -2.19 7.64 -22.41
N PRO A 46 -3.29 7.44 -23.15
CA PRO A 46 -4.10 8.45 -23.86
C PRO A 46 -4.98 9.29 -22.92
N PHE A 47 -5.10 8.89 -21.66
CA PHE A 47 -5.63 9.64 -20.52
C PHE A 47 -4.59 9.61 -19.39
N ASP A 48 -4.87 10.21 -18.25
CA ASP A 48 -3.89 10.29 -17.17
C ASP A 48 -3.81 8.99 -16.37
N TRP A 49 -2.59 8.50 -16.22
CA TRP A 49 -2.22 7.36 -15.39
C TRP A 49 -1.36 7.82 -14.23
N ARG A 50 -1.48 7.17 -13.07
CA ARG A 50 -0.54 7.34 -11.96
C ARG A 50 0.14 6.03 -11.62
N LEU A 51 1.45 6.09 -11.40
CA LEU A 51 2.24 5.02 -10.78
C LEU A 51 2.51 5.43 -9.34
N GLY A 52 2.07 4.63 -8.38
CA GLY A 52 2.18 4.90 -6.96
C GLY A 52 3.18 3.98 -6.27
N VAL A 53 3.95 4.55 -5.34
CA VAL A 53 4.70 3.79 -4.34
C VAL A 53 4.47 4.39 -2.96
N ALA A 54 4.17 3.57 -1.96
CA ALA A 54 4.10 4.00 -0.57
C ALA A 54 5.05 3.20 0.31
N GLU A 55 5.61 3.88 1.31
CA GLU A 55 6.34 3.27 2.41
C GLU A 55 5.78 3.79 3.74
N GLY A 56 5.60 2.90 4.69
CA GLY A 56 5.06 3.24 5.99
C GLY A 56 5.06 2.10 6.98
N MET A 57 4.15 2.22 7.92
CA MET A 57 3.92 1.25 8.99
C MET A 57 2.48 0.80 8.98
N SER A 58 2.26 -0.46 9.36
CA SER A 58 0.92 -0.95 9.57
C SER A 58 0.79 -1.83 10.81
N TYR A 59 -0.26 -1.59 11.58
CA TYR A 59 -0.61 -2.31 12.80
C TYR A 59 -1.89 -3.11 12.60
N THR A 60 -1.88 -4.40 12.90
CA THR A 60 -3.09 -5.23 12.95
C THR A 60 -3.48 -5.57 14.38
N SER A 61 -4.77 -5.60 14.68
CA SER A 61 -5.27 -6.02 15.99
C SER A 61 -5.06 -7.51 16.25
N LYS A 62 -4.96 -8.31 15.18
CA LYS A 62 -4.68 -9.75 15.20
C LYS A 62 -3.90 -10.12 13.95
N ILE A 63 -2.92 -11.01 14.10
CA ILE A 63 -2.10 -11.55 13.01
C ILE A 63 -2.92 -12.52 12.18
N ASN A 64 -2.84 -12.39 10.86
CA ASN A 64 -3.54 -13.30 9.94
C ASN A 64 -2.90 -14.70 9.99
N SER A 65 -3.70 -15.75 9.90
CA SER A 65 -3.25 -17.13 9.71
C SER A 65 -2.22 -17.31 8.59
N LEU A 66 -2.35 -16.61 7.46
CA LEU A 66 -1.37 -16.61 6.37
C LEU A 66 -0.03 -15.98 6.80
N GLU A 67 -0.09 -14.86 7.53
CA GLU A 67 1.11 -14.22 8.09
C GLU A 67 1.76 -15.12 9.13
N LYS A 68 0.96 -15.75 9.99
CA LYS A 68 1.40 -16.66 11.03
C LYS A 68 2.08 -17.90 10.45
N GLU A 69 1.48 -18.55 9.47
CA GLU A 69 2.09 -19.70 8.78
C GLU A 69 3.42 -19.32 8.12
N GLU A 70 3.49 -18.13 7.52
CA GLU A 70 4.73 -17.59 6.94
C GLU A 70 5.81 -17.33 7.99
N PHE A 71 5.44 -16.76 9.14
CA PHE A 71 6.33 -16.57 10.28
C PHE A 71 6.82 -17.91 10.84
N ASP A 72 5.91 -18.86 11.06
CA ASP A 72 6.20 -20.20 11.59
C ASP A 72 7.14 -20.97 10.66
N ARG A 73 6.88 -20.96 9.34
CA ARG A 73 7.74 -21.60 8.33
C ARG A 73 9.17 -21.05 8.33
N LYS A 74 9.35 -19.80 8.74
CA LYS A 74 10.63 -19.09 8.72
C LYS A 74 11.27 -18.96 10.11
N GLY A 75 10.65 -19.52 11.14
CA GLY A 75 11.15 -19.50 12.51
C GLY A 75 11.19 -18.11 13.13
N TYR A 76 10.25 -17.24 12.75
CA TYR A 76 10.16 -15.87 13.26
C TYR A 76 8.97 -15.71 14.20
N GLU A 77 9.14 -14.84 15.20
CA GLU A 77 8.05 -14.46 16.10
C GLU A 77 7.05 -13.55 15.37
N PRO A 78 5.76 -13.87 15.38
CA PRO A 78 4.73 -13.03 14.80
C PRO A 78 4.66 -11.64 15.46
N ASN A 79 4.53 -10.58 14.66
CA ASN A 79 4.35 -9.21 15.15
C ASN A 79 3.14 -8.53 14.49
N ASN A 80 2.32 -7.86 15.31
CA ASN A 80 1.18 -7.06 14.86
C ASN A 80 1.61 -5.78 14.11
N PHE A 81 2.80 -5.25 14.41
CA PHE A 81 3.34 -4.04 13.83
C PHE A 81 4.40 -4.38 12.77
N LEU A 82 4.11 -4.09 11.51
CA LEU A 82 4.90 -4.45 10.35
C LEU A 82 5.18 -3.24 9.46
N ASN A 83 6.21 -3.34 8.61
CA ASN A 83 6.45 -2.39 7.53
C ASN A 83 5.32 -2.53 6.49
N TYR A 84 4.89 -1.40 5.93
CA TYR A 84 3.88 -1.32 4.89
C TYR A 84 4.52 -0.80 3.60
N LEU A 85 4.29 -1.53 2.51
CA LEU A 85 4.63 -1.12 1.16
C LEU A 85 3.38 -1.19 0.28
N ASP A 86 3.19 -0.19 -0.56
CA ASP A 86 2.13 -0.14 -1.56
C ASP A 86 2.76 0.09 -2.93
N PHE A 87 2.34 -0.69 -3.92
CA PHE A 87 2.65 -0.44 -5.32
C PHE A 87 1.33 -0.35 -6.07
N SER A 88 1.07 0.79 -6.73
CA SER A 88 -0.21 1.01 -7.40
C SER A 88 -0.08 1.51 -8.84
N ILE A 89 -1.12 1.21 -9.61
CA ILE A 89 -1.40 1.82 -10.90
C ILE A 89 -2.82 2.33 -10.89
N ASP A 90 -2.99 3.57 -11.33
CA ASP A 90 -4.27 4.27 -11.25
C ASP A 90 -4.60 4.91 -12.59
N VAL A 91 -5.88 5.01 -12.91
CA VAL A 91 -6.41 5.74 -14.06
C VAL A 91 -7.28 6.89 -13.59
N ASN A 92 -7.12 8.07 -14.18
CA ASN A 92 -7.98 9.22 -13.91
C ASN A 92 -9.30 9.08 -14.66
N LEU A 93 -10.40 9.18 -13.93
CA LEU A 93 -11.73 9.03 -14.53
C LEU A 93 -12.17 10.29 -15.29
N GLY A 94 -11.71 11.47 -14.87
CA GLY A 94 -11.97 12.74 -15.56
C GLY A 94 -11.40 12.76 -16.98
N SER A 95 -10.11 12.49 -17.16
CA SER A 95 -9.48 12.45 -18.47
C SER A 95 -9.90 11.24 -19.31
N MET A 96 -10.22 10.10 -18.69
CA MET A 96 -10.74 8.92 -19.41
C MET A 96 -12.15 9.14 -19.98
N PHE A 97 -13.02 9.85 -19.27
CA PHE A 97 -14.40 10.11 -19.69
C PHE A 97 -14.67 11.53 -20.20
N ASN A 98 -13.64 12.38 -20.26
CA ASN A 98 -13.72 13.81 -20.58
C ASN A 98 -14.76 14.54 -19.70
N ALA A 99 -14.72 14.29 -18.40
CA ALA A 99 -15.67 14.79 -17.41
C ALA A 99 -14.96 15.60 -16.32
N SER A 100 -14.98 16.93 -16.43
CA SER A 100 -14.24 17.82 -15.52
C SER A 100 -14.64 17.71 -14.05
N SER A 101 -15.88 17.27 -13.77
CA SER A 101 -16.34 16.97 -12.40
C SER A 101 -15.61 15.77 -11.77
N MET A 102 -14.83 15.02 -12.55
CA MET A 102 -14.10 13.83 -12.13
C MET A 102 -12.59 13.97 -12.29
N ASP A 103 -12.07 15.17 -12.56
CA ASP A 103 -10.62 15.39 -12.74
C ASP A 103 -9.81 15.02 -11.48
N GLY A 104 -10.42 15.08 -10.30
CA GLY A 104 -9.84 14.61 -9.04
C GLY A 104 -10.09 13.14 -8.70
N VAL A 105 -10.75 12.35 -9.56
CA VAL A 105 -11.19 10.98 -9.24
C VAL A 105 -10.34 9.94 -9.95
N TRP A 106 -9.80 9.01 -9.18
CA TRP A 106 -8.87 8.01 -9.66
C TRP A 106 -9.31 6.60 -9.27
N LEU A 107 -9.33 5.70 -10.24
CA LEU A 107 -9.54 4.27 -10.03
C LEU A 107 -8.18 3.59 -9.98
N GLY A 108 -7.85 3.02 -8.83
CA GLY A 108 -6.55 2.40 -8.58
C GLY A 108 -6.64 0.90 -8.37
N TYR A 109 -5.57 0.21 -8.78
CA TYR A 109 -5.23 -1.14 -8.36
C TYR A 109 -3.90 -1.10 -7.61
N ALA A 110 -3.85 -1.69 -6.42
CA ALA A 110 -2.65 -1.73 -5.61
C ALA A 110 -2.37 -3.12 -5.06
N ILE A 111 -1.09 -3.37 -4.82
CA ILE A 111 -0.60 -4.46 -3.98
C ILE A 111 -0.26 -3.87 -2.63
N HIS A 112 -1.11 -4.12 -1.65
CA HIS A 112 -0.86 -3.82 -0.25
C HIS A 112 0.03 -4.93 0.30
N HIS A 113 1.28 -4.61 0.62
CA HIS A 113 2.24 -5.54 1.19
C HIS A 113 2.57 -5.20 2.65
N ARG A 114 2.54 -6.21 3.52
CA ARG A 114 3.01 -6.10 4.91
C ARG A 114 4.18 -7.05 5.13
N SER A 115 5.27 -6.59 5.72
CA SER A 115 6.43 -7.45 6.05
C SER A 115 7.13 -7.02 7.33
N ALA A 116 7.87 -7.94 7.95
CA ALA A 116 8.68 -7.59 9.12
C ALA A 116 9.72 -6.52 8.76
N ILE A 117 9.86 -5.51 9.64
CA ILE A 117 10.85 -4.43 9.50
C ILE A 117 12.25 -5.07 9.53
N PHE A 118 12.97 -5.02 8.41
CA PHE A 118 14.25 -5.70 8.18
C PHE A 118 15.33 -5.37 9.21
N GLU A 119 16.08 -6.39 9.66
CA GLU A 119 17.49 -6.20 9.99
C GLU A 119 18.26 -5.93 8.69
N LYS A 120 18.55 -4.67 8.39
CA LYS A 120 19.58 -4.27 7.40
C LYS A 120 20.98 -4.55 7.98
N SER A 121 21.34 -5.82 8.14
CA SER A 121 22.72 -6.24 8.40
C SER A 121 23.04 -7.40 7.49
N SER A 122 24.10 -7.27 6.69
CA SER A 122 24.64 -8.34 5.85
C SER A 122 25.05 -9.61 6.61
N GLN A 123 24.91 -9.63 7.95
CA GLN A 123 25.18 -10.78 8.81
C GLN A 123 23.96 -11.64 9.11
N TYR A 124 22.74 -11.15 8.88
CA TYR A 124 21.52 -11.91 9.14
C TYR A 124 20.77 -12.15 7.82
N GLY A 125 20.54 -13.43 7.54
CA GLY A 125 20.06 -13.93 6.24
C GLY A 125 18.78 -13.24 5.76
N ARG A 126 18.62 -13.21 4.43
CA ARG A 126 17.48 -12.60 3.71
C ARG A 126 16.13 -12.93 4.36
N ILE A 127 15.57 -11.97 5.10
CA ILE A 127 14.19 -12.02 5.58
C ILE A 127 13.29 -11.80 4.37
N LYS A 128 12.69 -12.86 3.84
CA LYS A 128 11.58 -12.76 2.89
C LYS A 128 10.37 -13.25 3.68
N GLY A 129 9.44 -12.43 4.13
CA GLY A 129 8.25 -12.88 4.87
C GLY A 129 7.24 -11.75 5.01
N GLY A 130 5.96 -12.01 4.69
CA GLY A 130 4.93 -10.98 4.63
C GLY A 130 3.63 -11.46 3.98
N SER A 131 2.61 -10.61 3.99
CA SER A 131 1.32 -10.82 3.33
C SER A 131 1.11 -9.82 2.18
N ASN A 132 0.31 -10.23 1.19
CA ASN A 132 -0.08 -9.39 0.05
C ASN A 132 -1.60 -9.38 -0.08
N TYR A 133 -2.18 -8.19 -0.19
CA TYR A 133 -3.58 -7.99 -0.51
C TYR A 133 -3.71 -7.20 -1.82
N ASN A 134 -4.39 -7.79 -2.80
CA ASN A 134 -4.74 -7.07 -4.01
C ASN A 134 -5.94 -6.16 -3.70
N THR A 135 -5.80 -4.88 -4.02
CA THR A 135 -6.75 -3.84 -3.64
C THR A 135 -7.22 -3.10 -4.88
N VAL A 136 -8.53 -2.90 -5.00
CA VAL A 136 -9.14 -1.95 -5.95
C VAL A 136 -9.74 -0.82 -5.14
N TYR A 137 -9.49 0.43 -5.53
CA TYR A 137 -9.94 1.59 -4.78
C TYR A 137 -10.33 2.77 -5.67
N LEU A 138 -11.08 3.71 -5.09
CA LEU A 138 -11.28 5.05 -5.63
C LEU A 138 -10.59 6.05 -4.72
N GLN A 139 -9.78 6.94 -5.30
CA GLN A 139 -9.17 8.08 -4.63
C GLN A 139 -9.79 9.38 -5.15
N PHE A 140 -10.04 10.31 -4.22
CA PHE A 140 -10.60 11.64 -4.51
C PHE A 140 -9.60 12.68 -4.04
N ASP A 141 -9.10 13.48 -4.97
CA ASP A 141 -8.23 14.63 -4.73
C ASP A 141 -9.10 15.91 -4.76
N PHE A 142 -8.99 16.77 -3.74
CA PHE A 142 -9.81 17.97 -3.54
C PHE A 142 -8.99 19.26 -3.60
#